data_AF-A0A4Q8B721-F1
#
_entry.id   AF-A0A4Q8B721-F1
#
_cell.length_a   1.000
_cell.length_b   1.000
_cell.length_c   1.000
_cell.angle_alpha   90.00
_cell.angle_beta   90.00
_cell.angle_gamma   90.00
#
_symmetry.space_group_name_H-M   'P 1'
#
loop_
_entity.id
_entity.type
_entity.pdbx_description
1 polymer ?
#
loop_
_entity_poly.entity_id
_entity_poly.type
_entity_poly.pdbx_seq_one_letter_code
_entity_poly.pdbx_strand_id
1 'polypeptide(L)'
;MSRWWTEAAATLGDLVPLPLAALLLVLAALLAALAWYFFPAWVPRRLPRLRLPRPRLPRWRLPRLRLPRRRRRPARTAAAAAAVPAPRAAEPERAAAGAASLADRLAAEGRYAESVRERLRDMVRELVARRVVEHRPGMTVTELTAAAARGRPRVHPVLHAAGAIFSDLWYAQRPATPEHDRRMRELAADLHRELTADMGGGDRP
;
A
#
# COMPACT_ATOMS: atom_id res chain seq x y z
N MET A 1 -32.87 20.38 40.11
CA MET A 1 -32.84 19.69 38.80
C MET A 1 -32.03 18.39 38.92
N SER A 2 -32.54 17.38 39.64
CA SER A 2 -31.81 16.11 39.85
C SER A 2 -32.68 14.92 40.24
N ARG A 3 -33.90 15.14 40.77
CA ARG A 3 -34.84 14.06 41.12
C ARG A 3 -35.42 13.32 39.91
N TRP A 4 -35.71 14.04 38.82
CA TRP A 4 -36.20 13.42 37.59
C TRP A 4 -35.14 12.50 36.93
N TRP A 5 -33.86 12.83 37.07
CA TRP A 5 -32.77 12.00 36.53
C TRP A 5 -32.63 10.68 37.27
N THR A 6 -32.84 10.69 38.60
CA THR A 6 -32.81 9.47 39.41
C THR A 6 -34.05 8.59 39.19
N GLU A 7 -35.24 9.18 38.99
CA GLU A 7 -36.45 8.41 38.63
C GLU A 7 -36.37 7.84 37.21
N ALA A 8 -35.84 8.59 36.25
CA ALA A 8 -35.59 8.11 34.90
C ALA A 8 -34.52 7.01 34.87
N ALA A 9 -33.45 7.12 35.68
CA ALA A 9 -32.43 6.09 35.79
C ALA A 9 -32.93 4.82 36.50
N ALA A 10 -33.77 4.96 37.54
CA ALA A 10 -34.37 3.84 38.25
C ALA A 10 -35.37 3.08 37.37
N THR A 11 -36.21 3.80 36.61
CA THR A 11 -37.16 3.20 35.66
C THR A 11 -36.45 2.59 34.43
N LEU A 12 -35.37 3.19 33.92
CA LEU A 12 -34.52 2.55 32.90
C LEU A 12 -33.83 1.28 33.42
N GLY A 13 -33.46 1.25 34.71
CA GLY A 13 -32.89 0.07 35.36
C GLY A 13 -33.88 -1.08 35.50
N ASP A 14 -35.16 -0.77 35.75
CA ASP A 14 -36.24 -1.78 35.81
C ASP A 14 -36.76 -2.23 34.44
N LEU A 15 -36.65 -1.38 33.41
CA LEU A 15 -37.08 -1.69 32.03
C LEU A 15 -36.00 -2.41 31.21
N VAL A 16 -34.73 -2.31 31.59
CA VAL A 16 -33.64 -3.05 30.96
C VAL A 16 -33.16 -4.13 31.92
N PRO A 17 -33.80 -5.31 31.94
CA PRO A 17 -33.33 -6.40 32.77
C PRO A 17 -31.87 -6.70 32.41
N LEU A 18 -31.02 -6.98 33.40
CA LEU A 18 -29.61 -7.37 33.22
C LEU A 18 -29.33 -8.28 31.99
N PRO A 19 -30.16 -9.29 31.65
CA PRO A 19 -29.99 -10.07 30.42
C PRO A 19 -30.07 -9.26 29.11
N LEU A 20 -30.88 -8.20 29.04
CA LEU A 20 -31.08 -7.37 27.86
C LEU A 20 -29.88 -6.44 27.62
N ALA A 21 -29.32 -5.88 28.69
CA ALA A 21 -28.05 -5.15 28.62
C ALA A 21 -26.90 -6.06 28.15
N ALA A 22 -26.85 -7.30 28.66
CA ALA A 22 -25.89 -8.30 28.18
C ALA A 22 -26.10 -8.64 26.70
N LEU A 23 -27.35 -8.75 26.24
CA LEU A 23 -27.68 -9.03 24.84
C LEU A 23 -27.28 -7.88 23.90
N LEU A 24 -27.47 -6.63 24.32
CA LEU A 24 -26.99 -5.45 23.57
C LEU A 24 -25.46 -5.40 23.49
N LEU A 25 -24.75 -5.73 24.57
CA LEU A 25 -23.28 -5.85 24.56
C LEU A 25 -22.80 -6.95 23.61
N VAL A 26 -23.45 -8.11 23.63
CA VAL A 26 -23.17 -9.21 22.71
C VAL A 26 -23.44 -8.80 21.26
N LEU A 27 -24.53 -8.07 21.00
CA LEU A 27 -24.85 -7.55 19.68
C LEU A 27 -23.81 -6.55 19.18
N ALA A 28 -23.37 -5.62 20.03
CA ALA A 28 -22.30 -4.67 19.71
C ALA A 28 -20.97 -5.38 19.43
N ALA A 29 -20.63 -6.41 20.22
CA ALA A 29 -19.45 -7.24 20.01
C ALA A 29 -19.54 -8.04 18.69
N LEU A 30 -20.73 -8.55 18.33
CA LEU A 30 -20.98 -9.22 17.05
C LEU A 30 -20.83 -8.27 15.87
N LEU A 31 -21.35 -7.04 15.97
CA LEU A 31 -21.20 -6.02 14.93
C LEU A 31 -19.73 -5.61 14.76
N ALA A 32 -18.98 -5.46 15.86
CA ALA A 32 -17.54 -5.20 15.81
C ALA A 32 -16.75 -6.37 15.19
N ALA A 33 -17.09 -7.61 15.55
CA ALA A 33 -16.53 -8.81 14.95
C ALA A 33 -16.86 -8.91 13.46
N LEU A 34 -18.07 -8.54 13.06
CA LEU A 34 -18.50 -8.54 11.67
C LEU A 34 -17.81 -7.44 10.85
N ALA A 35 -17.67 -6.23 11.41
CA ALA A 35 -16.91 -5.14 10.81
C ALA A 35 -15.43 -5.53 10.63
N TRP A 36 -14.83 -6.16 11.64
CA TRP A 36 -13.47 -6.72 11.58
C TRP A 36 -13.34 -7.84 10.53
N TYR A 37 -14.37 -8.67 10.39
CA TYR A 37 -14.41 -9.77 9.43
C TYR A 37 -14.67 -9.31 7.99
N PHE A 38 -15.47 -8.25 7.78
CA PHE A 38 -15.75 -7.65 6.46
C PHE A 38 -14.65 -6.68 5.96
N PHE A 39 -13.70 -6.28 6.82
CA PHE A 39 -12.51 -5.50 6.46
C PHE A 39 -11.18 -6.32 6.34
N PRO A 40 -11.02 -7.37 5.48
CA PRO A 40 -9.73 -8.06 5.37
C PRO A 40 -9.06 -7.90 3.98
N ALA A 41 -8.31 -6.82 3.72
CA ALA A 41 -7.35 -6.81 2.58
C ALA A 41 -6.24 -5.73 2.56
N TRP A 42 -6.02 -4.89 3.59
CA TRP A 42 -4.90 -3.92 3.54
C TRP A 42 -4.00 -3.85 4.77
N VAL A 43 -3.81 -4.98 5.46
CA VAL A 43 -2.77 -5.17 6.49
C VAL A 43 -1.76 -6.21 6.01
N PRO A 44 -0.62 -5.82 5.43
CA PRO A 44 0.48 -6.75 5.16
C PRO A 44 1.19 -7.09 6.47
N ARG A 45 0.84 -8.25 7.06
CA ARG A 45 1.51 -8.83 8.23
C ARG A 45 2.85 -9.46 7.79
N ARG A 46 3.99 -8.94 8.24
CA ARG A 46 5.22 -9.75 8.35
C ARG A 46 5.42 -10.14 9.81
N LEU A 47 5.13 -11.40 10.14
CA LEU A 47 5.64 -12.09 11.34
C LEU A 47 6.06 -13.53 10.96
N PRO A 48 7.05 -14.12 11.65
CA PRO A 48 8.07 -14.99 11.07
C PRO A 48 7.63 -16.46 10.91
N ARG A 49 8.34 -17.19 10.02
CA ARG A 49 8.09 -18.60 9.71
C ARG A 49 8.52 -19.52 10.86
N LEU A 50 7.56 -20.03 11.63
CA LEU A 50 7.76 -21.15 12.54
C LEU A 50 7.53 -22.48 11.80
N ARG A 51 8.62 -23.22 11.57
CA ARG A 51 8.62 -24.63 11.15
C ARG A 51 8.17 -25.48 12.34
N LEU A 52 7.04 -26.20 12.22
CA LEU A 52 6.61 -27.22 13.19
C LEU A 52 6.17 -28.51 12.46
N PRO A 53 6.35 -29.68 13.09
CA PRO A 53 6.50 -30.99 12.44
C PRO A 53 5.15 -31.60 12.02
N ARG A 54 5.17 -32.39 10.94
CA ARG A 54 3.96 -33.06 10.41
C ARG A 54 3.52 -34.22 11.33
N PRO A 55 2.30 -34.20 11.90
CA PRO A 55 1.75 -35.37 12.55
C PRO A 55 1.11 -36.28 11.48
N ARG A 56 1.42 -37.56 11.57
CA ARG A 56 0.89 -38.62 10.71
C ARG A 56 -0.55 -38.91 11.12
N LEU A 57 -1.51 -38.74 10.22
CA LEU A 57 -2.91 -39.13 10.43
C LEU A 57 -3.37 -40.19 9.42
N PRO A 58 -4.30 -41.07 9.84
CA PRO A 58 -4.41 -42.43 9.34
C PRO A 58 -5.19 -42.50 8.04
N ARG A 59 -4.83 -43.50 7.22
CA ARG A 59 -5.35 -43.73 5.87
C ARG A 59 -6.82 -44.15 5.91
N TRP A 60 -7.71 -43.21 5.58
CA TRP A 60 -9.08 -43.53 5.24
C TRP A 60 -9.14 -44.09 3.81
N ARG A 61 -9.45 -45.39 3.72
CA ARG A 61 -9.62 -46.13 2.47
C ARG A 61 -11.00 -45.86 1.92
N LEU A 62 -11.08 -45.01 0.90
CA LEU A 62 -12.29 -44.87 0.08
C LEU A 62 -12.27 -45.83 -1.11
N PRO A 63 -13.41 -46.48 -1.44
CA PRO A 63 -13.52 -47.51 -2.46
C PRO A 63 -13.33 -46.98 -3.89
N ARG A 64 -12.67 -47.80 -4.71
CA ARG A 64 -12.15 -47.44 -6.04
C ARG A 64 -13.25 -47.39 -7.09
N LEU A 65 -13.81 -46.21 -7.33
CA LEU A 65 -14.60 -45.93 -8.53
C LEU A 65 -13.65 -45.80 -9.74
N ARG A 66 -13.61 -46.86 -10.56
CA ARG A 66 -12.89 -46.89 -11.84
C ARG A 66 -13.72 -46.16 -12.89
N LEU A 67 -13.34 -44.94 -13.26
CA LEU A 67 -13.81 -44.28 -14.47
C LEU A 67 -12.72 -44.29 -15.55
N PRO A 68 -13.08 -44.61 -16.82
CA PRO A 68 -12.12 -44.78 -17.91
C PRO A 68 -11.55 -43.45 -18.42
N ARG A 69 -10.27 -43.51 -18.76
CA ARG A 69 -9.41 -42.42 -19.26
C ARG A 69 -9.93 -41.86 -20.59
N ARG A 70 -10.27 -40.56 -20.63
CA ARG A 70 -10.37 -39.81 -21.89
C ARG A 70 -9.15 -38.88 -22.03
N ARG A 71 -8.36 -39.18 -23.05
CA ARG A 71 -7.13 -38.50 -23.47
C ARG A 71 -7.39 -37.02 -23.75
N ARG A 72 -6.64 -36.13 -23.09
CA ARG A 72 -6.23 -34.81 -23.63
C ARG A 72 -4.78 -34.54 -23.19
N ARG A 73 -3.91 -34.30 -24.18
CA ARG A 73 -2.51 -33.88 -24.04
C ARG A 73 -2.13 -33.14 -25.33
N PRO A 74 -1.11 -32.27 -25.37
CA PRO A 74 -0.77 -31.13 -24.49
C PRO A 74 -0.61 -29.81 -25.27
N ALA A 75 -0.57 -28.67 -24.58
CA ALA A 75 0.36 -27.59 -24.94
C ALA A 75 0.98 -27.01 -23.67
N ARG A 76 2.31 -26.97 -23.68
CA ARG A 76 3.24 -26.81 -22.56
C ARG A 76 3.13 -25.46 -21.85
N THR A 77 2.79 -25.50 -20.56
CA THR A 77 3.45 -24.68 -19.54
C THR A 77 4.58 -25.51 -18.94
N ALA A 78 5.81 -25.07 -19.14
CA ALA A 78 6.97 -25.53 -18.40
C ALA A 78 7.57 -24.33 -17.67
N ALA A 79 7.10 -24.12 -16.45
CA ALA A 79 7.91 -23.49 -15.43
C ALA A 79 8.95 -24.52 -14.99
N ALA A 80 10.20 -24.33 -15.40
CA ALA A 80 11.34 -24.92 -14.71
C ALA A 80 11.71 -23.97 -13.57
N ALA A 81 11.46 -24.43 -12.35
CA ALA A 81 11.96 -23.79 -11.15
C ALA A 81 13.48 -23.91 -11.08
N ALA A 82 14.09 -22.89 -10.48
CA ALA A 82 15.35 -22.91 -9.76
C ALA A 82 16.64 -23.15 -10.57
N ALA A 83 17.18 -22.06 -11.10
CA ALA A 83 18.56 -21.71 -10.83
C ALA A 83 18.55 -20.34 -10.16
N VAL A 84 19.07 -20.26 -8.93
CA VAL A 84 19.35 -18.99 -8.26
C VAL A 84 20.52 -18.33 -9.01
N PRO A 85 20.37 -17.16 -9.64
CA PRO A 85 21.52 -16.37 -10.00
C PRO A 85 21.97 -15.64 -8.73
N ALA A 86 23.27 -15.67 -8.49
CA ALA A 86 23.98 -14.80 -7.55
C ALA A 86 23.59 -13.32 -7.74
N PRO A 87 23.88 -12.43 -6.77
CA PRO A 87 23.44 -11.04 -6.79
C PRO A 87 23.74 -10.38 -8.13
N ARG A 88 22.69 -10.04 -8.89
CA ARG A 88 22.84 -9.27 -10.12
C ARG A 88 23.33 -7.89 -9.70
N ALA A 89 24.59 -7.62 -10.01
CA ALA A 89 25.12 -6.26 -10.05
C ALA A 89 24.17 -5.39 -10.89
N ALA A 90 24.01 -4.14 -10.47
CA ALA A 90 23.12 -3.15 -11.07
C ALA A 90 23.14 -3.20 -12.60
N GLU A 91 22.05 -3.66 -13.21
CA GLU A 91 21.84 -3.55 -14.65
C GLU A 91 21.24 -2.15 -14.94
N PRO A 92 21.83 -1.38 -15.88
CA PRO A 92 21.51 0.02 -16.08
C PRO A 92 20.20 0.22 -16.84
N GLU A 93 19.27 0.94 -16.22
CA GLU A 93 18.36 1.99 -16.74
C GLU A 93 17.68 1.90 -18.13
N ARG A 94 17.70 0.78 -18.87
CA ARG A 94 17.05 0.71 -20.21
C ARG A 94 16.03 -0.41 -20.43
N ALA A 95 15.79 -1.28 -19.46
CA ALA A 95 14.76 -2.33 -19.58
C ALA A 95 13.31 -1.86 -19.31
N ALA A 96 13.09 -0.58 -18.98
CA ALA A 96 11.79 -0.05 -18.56
C ALA A 96 11.02 0.73 -19.65
N ALA A 97 11.47 0.71 -20.92
CA ALA A 97 10.85 1.52 -21.98
C ALA A 97 9.51 0.97 -22.53
N GLY A 98 9.02 -0.19 -22.04
CA GLY A 98 7.81 -0.82 -22.56
C GLY A 98 6.69 -1.09 -21.55
N ALA A 99 6.94 -1.03 -20.25
CA ALA A 99 5.94 -1.29 -19.23
C ALA A 99 5.46 0.02 -18.61
N ALA A 100 4.17 0.35 -18.74
CA ALA A 100 3.56 1.47 -18.03
C ALA A 100 3.87 1.36 -16.53
N SER A 101 4.23 2.49 -15.89
CA SER A 101 4.58 2.48 -14.46
C SER A 101 3.42 1.94 -13.62
N LEU A 102 3.71 1.48 -12.40
CA LEU A 102 2.64 1.03 -11.50
C LEU A 102 1.61 2.15 -11.27
N ALA A 103 2.07 3.40 -11.12
CA ALA A 103 1.20 4.55 -11.01
C ALA A 103 0.30 4.73 -12.24
N ASP A 104 0.82 4.53 -13.45
CA ASP A 104 0.03 4.67 -14.68
C ASP A 104 -1.06 3.61 -14.78
N ARG A 105 -0.76 2.38 -14.36
CA ARG A 105 -1.78 1.31 -14.31
C ARG A 105 -2.88 1.63 -13.31
N LEU A 106 -2.51 2.10 -12.12
CA LEU A 106 -3.47 2.51 -11.09
C LEU A 106 -4.37 3.67 -11.57
N ALA A 107 -3.78 4.67 -12.25
CA ALA A 107 -4.54 5.76 -12.83
C ALA A 107 -5.51 5.28 -13.93
N ALA A 108 -5.09 4.33 -14.77
CA ALA A 108 -5.96 3.72 -15.79
C ALA A 108 -7.13 2.93 -15.18
N GLU A 109 -6.97 2.38 -13.98
CA GLU A 109 -8.02 1.73 -13.18
C GLU A 109 -8.93 2.73 -12.44
N GLY A 110 -8.69 4.05 -12.57
CA GLY A 110 -9.41 5.09 -11.82
C GLY A 110 -8.99 5.20 -10.35
N ARG A 111 -7.91 4.51 -9.95
CA ARG A 111 -7.39 4.47 -8.57
C ARG A 111 -6.40 5.60 -8.34
N TYR A 112 -6.89 6.83 -8.46
CA TYR A 112 -6.08 8.05 -8.45
C TYR A 112 -5.36 8.31 -7.14
N ALA A 113 -5.93 7.87 -6.01
CA ALA A 113 -5.22 7.93 -4.75
C ALA A 113 -3.95 7.06 -4.87
N GLU A 114 -4.10 5.77 -5.10
CA GLU A 114 -2.95 4.87 -5.14
C GLU A 114 -1.93 5.26 -6.22
N SER A 115 -2.38 5.81 -7.36
CA SER A 115 -1.47 6.32 -8.38
C SER A 115 -0.61 7.48 -7.85
N VAL A 116 -1.20 8.48 -7.19
CA VAL A 116 -0.50 9.61 -6.57
C VAL A 116 0.53 9.11 -5.55
N ARG A 117 0.17 8.15 -4.71
CA ARG A 117 1.09 7.57 -3.71
C ARG A 117 2.29 6.89 -4.37
N GLU A 118 2.07 6.10 -5.42
CA GLU A 118 3.18 5.44 -6.13
C GLU A 118 4.04 6.44 -6.91
N ARG A 119 3.48 7.50 -7.51
CA ARG A 119 4.29 8.57 -8.12
C ARG A 119 5.19 9.25 -7.11
N LEU A 120 4.66 9.59 -5.93
CA LEU A 120 5.48 10.18 -4.87
C LEU A 120 6.60 9.23 -4.43
N ARG A 121 6.30 7.92 -4.31
CA ARG A 121 7.32 6.90 -4.01
C ARG A 121 8.40 6.84 -5.09
N ASP A 122 8.04 6.94 -6.37
CA ASP A 122 9.00 6.95 -7.47
C ASP A 122 9.86 8.22 -7.46
N MET A 123 9.28 9.40 -7.19
CA MET A 123 10.02 10.66 -7.00
C MET A 123 11.05 10.56 -5.86
N VAL A 124 10.66 9.97 -4.73
CA VAL A 124 11.56 9.74 -3.59
C VAL A 124 12.68 8.76 -3.96
N ARG A 125 12.38 7.67 -4.69
CA ARG A 125 13.40 6.73 -5.16
C ARG A 125 14.41 7.42 -6.07
N GLU A 126 13.96 8.31 -6.96
CA GLU A 126 14.85 9.07 -7.84
C GLU A 126 15.79 10.00 -7.05
N LEU A 127 15.27 10.73 -6.06
CA LEU A 127 16.09 11.56 -5.17
C LEU A 127 17.17 10.76 -4.43
N VAL A 128 16.81 9.57 -3.94
CA VAL A 128 17.74 8.67 -3.24
C VAL A 128 18.78 8.08 -4.19
N ALA A 129 18.35 7.62 -5.37
CA ALA A 129 19.23 7.04 -6.38
C ALA A 129 20.32 8.04 -6.82
N ARG A 130 19.94 9.32 -6.93
CA ARG A 130 20.84 10.42 -7.27
C ARG A 130 21.57 11.02 -6.07
N ARG A 131 21.43 10.43 -4.87
CA ARG A 131 22.06 10.88 -3.61
C ARG A 131 21.74 12.34 -3.22
N VAL A 132 20.59 12.86 -3.65
CA VAL A 132 20.11 14.19 -3.22
C VAL A 132 19.61 14.14 -1.78
N VAL A 133 19.05 13.01 -1.37
CA VAL A 133 18.59 12.77 0.00
C VAL A 133 19.02 11.38 0.45
N GLU A 134 19.50 11.28 1.68
CA GLU A 134 19.64 10.01 2.39
C GLU A 134 18.33 9.63 3.06
N HIS A 135 17.61 8.67 2.49
CA HIS A 135 16.33 8.23 3.04
C HIS A 135 16.55 7.32 4.26
N ARG A 136 15.90 7.68 5.38
CA ARG A 136 15.89 6.90 6.61
C ARG A 136 14.48 6.38 6.90
N PRO A 137 14.34 5.15 7.44
CA PRO A 137 13.04 4.65 7.88
C PRO A 137 12.37 5.61 8.86
N GLY A 138 11.08 5.90 8.66
CA GLY A 138 10.32 6.83 9.49
C GLY A 138 10.45 8.31 9.10
N MET A 139 11.24 8.64 8.08
CA MET A 139 11.35 10.01 7.58
C MET A 139 10.04 10.50 6.97
N THR A 140 9.57 11.65 7.43
CA THR A 140 8.35 12.28 6.92
C THR A 140 8.59 12.94 5.55
N VAL A 141 7.52 13.19 4.80
CA VAL A 141 7.59 13.90 3.51
C VAL A 141 8.15 15.32 3.69
N THR A 142 7.78 16.02 4.77
CA THR A 142 8.29 17.36 5.08
C THR A 142 9.78 17.35 5.33
N GLU A 143 10.28 16.40 6.15
CA GLU A 143 11.72 16.26 6.39
C GLU A 143 12.48 15.92 5.11
N LEU A 144 11.90 15.07 4.24
CA LEU A 144 12.48 14.71 2.95
C LEU A 144 12.58 15.94 2.05
N THR A 145 11.52 16.74 1.95
CA THR A 145 11.51 17.99 1.18
C THR A 145 12.55 18.98 1.72
N ALA A 146 12.66 19.14 3.04
CA ALA A 146 13.66 20.00 3.66
C ALA A 146 15.10 19.50 3.41
N ALA A 147 15.32 18.17 3.46
CA ALA A 147 16.61 17.58 3.14
C ALA A 147 16.99 17.76 1.67
N ALA A 148 16.04 17.54 0.76
CA ALA A 148 16.25 17.74 -0.67
C ALA A 148 16.59 19.22 -0.98
N ALA A 149 15.92 20.16 -0.31
CA ALA A 149 16.17 21.59 -0.48
C ALA A 149 17.57 22.02 -0.06
N ARG A 150 18.16 21.38 0.97
CA ARG A 150 19.55 21.65 1.38
C ARG A 150 20.56 21.23 0.31
N GLY A 151 20.35 20.09 -0.32
CA GLY A 151 21.22 19.60 -1.39
C GLY A 151 20.95 20.29 -2.73
N ARG A 152 19.69 20.58 -3.04
CA ARG A 152 19.22 21.18 -4.29
C ARG A 152 18.01 22.11 -4.06
N PRO A 153 18.22 23.42 -3.85
CA PRO A 153 17.13 24.35 -3.56
C PRO A 153 16.03 24.39 -4.63
N ARG A 154 16.36 24.16 -5.90
CA ARG A 154 15.42 24.19 -7.03
C ARG A 154 14.37 23.08 -7.01
N VAL A 155 14.63 21.94 -6.34
CA VAL A 155 13.63 20.86 -6.25
C VAL A 155 12.57 21.12 -5.18
N HIS A 156 12.79 22.09 -4.28
CA HIS A 156 11.90 22.35 -3.15
C HIS A 156 10.45 22.69 -3.57
N PRO A 157 10.19 23.63 -4.50
CA PRO A 157 8.81 23.96 -4.88
C PRO A 157 8.04 22.76 -5.45
N VAL A 158 8.73 21.91 -6.24
CA VAL A 158 8.14 20.71 -6.85
C VAL A 158 7.76 19.69 -5.78
N LEU A 159 8.66 19.41 -4.84
CA LEU A 159 8.42 18.45 -3.75
C LEU A 159 7.38 18.97 -2.76
N HIS A 160 7.36 20.27 -2.50
CA HIS A 160 6.35 20.89 -1.66
C HIS A 160 4.94 20.75 -2.28
N ALA A 161 4.79 21.06 -3.57
CA ALA A 161 3.52 20.88 -4.27
C ALA A 161 3.06 19.41 -4.30
N ALA A 162 3.98 18.46 -4.53
CA ALA A 162 3.67 17.04 -4.51
C ALA A 162 3.24 16.57 -3.11
N GLY A 163 3.94 17.05 -2.07
CA GLY A 163 3.61 16.76 -0.68
C GLY A 163 2.26 17.33 -0.24
N ALA A 164 1.87 18.50 -0.75
CA ALA A 164 0.56 19.11 -0.50
C ALA A 164 -0.57 18.25 -1.09
N ILE A 165 -0.45 17.85 -2.36
CA ILE A 165 -1.43 16.96 -3.01
C ILE A 165 -1.56 15.64 -2.24
N PHE A 166 -0.44 15.03 -1.85
CA PHE A 166 -0.47 13.82 -1.04
C PHE A 166 -1.15 14.05 0.31
N SER A 167 -0.85 15.16 0.98
CA SER A 167 -1.43 15.47 2.29
C SER A 167 -2.95 15.68 2.22
N ASP A 168 -3.43 16.36 1.19
CA ASP A 168 -4.85 16.56 0.93
C ASP A 168 -5.61 15.24 0.76
N LEU A 169 -5.01 14.29 0.03
CA LEU A 169 -5.65 13.01 -0.25
C LEU A 169 -5.58 12.02 0.94
N TRP A 170 -4.46 11.99 1.69
CA TRP A 170 -4.25 11.00 2.77
C TRP A 170 -4.74 11.46 4.13
N TYR A 171 -4.47 12.72 4.46
CA TYR A 171 -4.71 13.23 5.81
C TYR A 171 -6.00 14.04 5.87
N ALA A 172 -6.27 14.85 4.84
CA ALA A 172 -7.54 15.58 4.75
C ALA A 172 -8.68 14.77 4.11
N GLN A 173 -8.41 13.53 3.68
CA GLN A 173 -9.39 12.59 3.10
C GLN A 173 -10.20 13.18 1.94
N ARG A 174 -9.58 14.08 1.16
CA ARG A 174 -10.22 14.65 -0.03
C ARG A 174 -10.32 13.59 -1.13
N PRO A 175 -11.43 13.55 -1.90
CA PRO A 175 -11.58 12.59 -2.98
C PRO A 175 -10.51 12.79 -4.03
N ALA A 176 -9.84 11.70 -4.41
CA ALA A 176 -8.83 11.74 -5.47
C ALA A 176 -9.50 11.86 -6.84
N THR A 177 -8.91 12.69 -7.71
CA THR A 177 -9.45 12.99 -9.04
C THR A 177 -8.37 12.79 -10.12
N PRO A 178 -8.75 12.65 -11.40
CA PRO A 178 -7.79 12.55 -12.50
C PRO A 178 -6.81 13.73 -12.56
N GLU A 179 -7.26 14.93 -12.17
CA GLU A 179 -6.45 16.14 -12.14
C GLU A 179 -5.30 16.02 -11.13
N HIS A 180 -5.52 15.37 -9.99
CA HIS A 180 -4.46 15.12 -9.01
C HIS A 180 -3.38 14.19 -9.58
N ASP A 181 -3.76 13.13 -10.30
CA ASP A 181 -2.78 12.24 -10.95
C ASP A 181 -2.01 12.98 -12.05
N ARG A 182 -2.70 13.74 -12.90
CA ARG A 182 -2.07 14.55 -13.95
C ARG A 182 -1.07 15.53 -13.34
N ARG A 183 -1.46 16.24 -12.28
CA ARG A 183 -0.59 17.20 -11.62
C ARG A 183 0.64 16.52 -10.99
N MET A 184 0.47 15.37 -10.35
CA MET A 184 1.59 14.59 -9.82
C MET A 184 2.52 14.08 -10.92
N ARG A 185 2.00 13.72 -12.10
CA ARG A 185 2.80 13.34 -13.27
C ARG A 185 3.64 14.52 -13.77
N GLU A 186 3.05 15.71 -13.88
CA GLU A 186 3.76 16.94 -14.25
C GLU A 186 4.90 17.24 -13.25
N LEU A 187 4.61 17.19 -11.95
CA LEU A 187 5.60 17.42 -10.90
C LEU A 187 6.73 16.39 -10.92
N ALA A 188 6.43 15.12 -11.19
CA ALA A 188 7.46 14.09 -11.34
C ALA A 188 8.36 14.36 -12.56
N ALA A 189 7.80 14.80 -13.68
CA ALA A 189 8.57 15.17 -14.86
C ALA A 189 9.42 16.43 -14.62
N ASP A 190 8.90 17.42 -13.91
CA ASP A 190 9.63 18.63 -13.50
C ASP A 190 10.81 18.27 -12.59
N LEU A 191 10.58 17.40 -11.60
CA LEU A 191 11.63 16.90 -10.72
C LEU A 191 12.74 16.21 -11.52
N HIS A 192 12.37 15.31 -12.44
CA HIS A 192 13.33 14.61 -13.29
C HIS A 192 14.18 15.59 -14.11
N ARG A 193 13.56 16.63 -14.69
CA ARG A 193 14.27 17.68 -15.42
C ARG A 193 15.24 18.45 -14.55
N GLU A 194 14.83 18.90 -13.36
CA GLU A 194 15.71 19.59 -12.42
C GLU A 194 16.90 18.72 -11.98
N LEU A 195 16.68 17.41 -11.79
CA LEU A 195 17.71 16.47 -11.37
C LEU A 195 18.67 16.06 -12.50
N THR A 196 18.27 16.17 -13.76
CA THR A 196 19.10 15.86 -14.94
C THR A 196 19.84 17.07 -15.48
N ALA A 197 19.23 18.27 -15.44
CA ALA A 197 19.86 19.51 -15.91
C ALA A 197 21.19 19.81 -15.22
N ASP A 198 21.30 19.44 -13.94
CA ASP A 198 22.50 19.63 -13.12
C ASP A 198 23.64 18.66 -13.51
N MET A 199 23.33 17.48 -14.07
CA MET A 199 24.37 16.55 -14.55
C MET A 199 25.00 17.00 -15.87
N GLY A 200 24.32 17.85 -16.65
CA GLY A 200 24.81 18.39 -17.92
C GLY A 200 25.54 19.72 -17.80
N GLY A 201 25.52 20.37 -16.63
CA GLY A 201 26.13 21.69 -16.40
C GLY A 201 27.57 21.65 -15.86
N GLY A 202 28.09 20.48 -15.52
CA GLY A 202 29.40 20.29 -14.88
C GLY A 202 30.60 20.16 -15.81
N ASP A 203 30.42 20.29 -17.13
CA ASP A 203 31.51 20.17 -18.10
C ASP A 203 31.53 21.37 -19.06
N ARG A 204 32.19 22.45 -18.63
CA ARG A 204 32.75 23.45 -19.53
C ARG A 204 34.13 23.87 -19.00
N PRO A 205 35.19 23.73 -19.83
CA PRO A 205 36.55 24.14 -19.48
C PRO A 205 36.69 25.67 -19.35
#